data_AF-A0AAD1ZAH9-F1
#
_entry.id   AF-A0AAD1ZAH9-F1
#
_cell.length_a   1.000
_cell.length_b   1.000
_cell.length_c   1.000
_cell.angle_alpha   90.00
_cell.angle_beta   90.00
_cell.angle_gamma   90.00
#
_symmetry.space_group_name_H-M   'P 1'
#
loop_
_entity.id
_entity.type
_entity.pdbx_description
1 polymer ?
#
loop_
_entity_poly.entity_id
_entity_poly.type
_entity_poly.pdbx_seq_one_letter_code
_entity_poly.pdbx_strand_id
1 'polypeptide(L)'
;MEFKNGNSQLLSKLATSDQHGENSPYFDGWKAYDNDPFHPTQNPNGVIQMGLAENQLSFDLIEKWIMKNPLASICTREGVKAFKDIAIFQDYHGLPEFRNAVAKFMGKVRGNRVTFDPDRIVMAGGATGANELIMFCLADRGDAFLVPSPYYPA
;
A
#
# COMPACT_ATOMS: atom_id res chain seq x y z
N MET A 1 -46.81 -27.77 -10.04
CA MET A 1 -45.67 -27.13 -10.74
C MET A 1 -44.60 -26.87 -9.70
N GLU A 2 -43.60 -27.73 -9.62
CA GLU A 2 -42.47 -27.54 -8.72
C GLU A 2 -41.59 -26.40 -9.27
N PHE A 3 -41.42 -25.36 -8.47
CA PHE A 3 -40.37 -24.38 -8.72
C PHE A 3 -39.04 -25.08 -8.49
N LYS A 4 -38.35 -25.44 -9.57
CA LYS A 4 -36.94 -25.85 -9.50
C LYS A 4 -36.17 -24.69 -8.85
N ASN A 5 -35.63 -24.93 -7.66
CA ASN A 5 -34.65 -24.06 -7.01
C ASN A 5 -33.40 -24.01 -7.90
N GLY A 6 -33.42 -23.15 -8.91
CA GLY A 6 -32.25 -22.81 -9.69
C GLY A 6 -31.27 -22.15 -8.75
N ASN A 7 -30.17 -22.84 -8.46
CA ASN A 7 -29.06 -22.33 -7.67
C ASN A 7 -28.46 -21.12 -8.40
N SER A 8 -29.05 -19.94 -8.23
CA SER A 8 -28.53 -18.71 -8.82
C SER A 8 -27.30 -18.32 -8.00
N GLN A 9 -26.10 -18.65 -8.50
CA GLN A 9 -24.87 -18.02 -8.00
C GLN A 9 -25.01 -16.51 -8.23
N LEU A 10 -25.35 -15.78 -7.16
CA LEU A 10 -25.52 -14.32 -7.19
C LEU A 10 -24.17 -13.57 -7.19
N LEU A 11 -23.09 -14.28 -6.86
CA LEU A 11 -21.75 -13.73 -6.69
C LEU A 11 -20.77 -14.31 -7.72
N SER A 12 -19.71 -13.55 -8.00
CA SER A 12 -18.65 -14.00 -8.90
C SER A 12 -17.87 -15.19 -8.32
N LYS A 13 -17.16 -15.92 -9.18
CA LYS A 13 -16.28 -17.02 -8.73
C LYS A 13 -15.20 -16.54 -7.75
N LEU A 14 -14.65 -15.35 -7.96
CA LEU A 14 -13.66 -14.77 -7.04
C LEU A 14 -14.27 -14.46 -5.68
N ALA A 15 -15.45 -13.84 -5.65
CA ALA A 15 -16.14 -13.46 -4.42
C ALA A 15 -16.62 -14.65 -3.57
N THR A 16 -16.73 -15.83 -4.18
CA THR A 16 -17.14 -17.08 -3.50
C THR A 16 -16.00 -18.07 -3.30
N SER A 17 -14.76 -17.64 -3.59
CA SER A 17 -13.58 -18.49 -3.46
C SER A 17 -12.90 -18.33 -2.09
N ASP A 18 -12.30 -19.41 -1.58
CA ASP A 18 -11.49 -19.40 -0.35
C ASP A 18 -10.07 -18.84 -0.58
N GLN A 19 -9.86 -18.05 -1.64
CA GLN A 19 -8.52 -17.58 -2.04
C GLN A 19 -7.96 -16.46 -1.14
N HIS A 20 -8.76 -15.89 -0.24
CA HIS A 20 -8.31 -14.85 0.72
C HIS A 20 -7.34 -15.38 1.78
N GLY A 21 -7.32 -16.71 2.03
CA GLY A 21 -6.24 -17.36 2.77
C GLY A 21 -6.19 -17.17 4.29
N GLU A 22 -7.13 -16.44 4.92
CA GLU A 22 -7.10 -16.15 6.37
C GLU A 22 -7.16 -17.39 7.29
N ASN A 23 -7.62 -18.51 6.73
CA ASN A 23 -7.67 -19.82 7.38
C ASN A 23 -6.34 -20.58 7.29
N SER A 24 -5.31 -20.00 6.66
CA SER A 24 -3.98 -20.58 6.57
C SER A 24 -3.29 -20.61 7.94
N PRO A 25 -2.53 -21.69 8.25
CA PRO A 25 -1.75 -21.78 9.49
C PRO A 25 -0.66 -20.70 9.62
N TYR A 26 -0.28 -20.04 8.51
CA TYR A 26 0.66 -18.91 8.56
C TYR A 26 0.12 -17.70 9.35
N PHE A 27 -1.20 -17.61 9.56
CA PHE A 27 -1.81 -16.54 10.36
C PHE A 27 -1.89 -16.84 11.86
N ASP A 28 -1.50 -18.04 12.32
CA ASP A 28 -1.62 -18.40 13.74
C ASP A 28 -0.80 -17.48 14.65
N GLY A 29 0.40 -17.10 14.22
CA GLY A 29 1.23 -16.13 14.96
C GLY A 29 0.62 -14.73 15.00
N TRP A 30 -0.05 -14.30 13.92
CA TRP A 30 -0.74 -13.01 13.87
C TRP A 30 -1.96 -12.99 14.80
N LYS A 31 -2.76 -14.06 14.77
CA LYS A 31 -3.91 -14.25 15.68
C LYS A 31 -3.47 -14.34 17.14
N ALA A 32 -2.32 -14.94 17.43
CA ALA A 32 -1.76 -14.97 18.79
C ALA A 32 -1.41 -13.56 19.28
N TYR A 33 -0.78 -12.74 18.42
CA TYR A 33 -0.51 -11.34 18.73
C TYR A 33 -1.79 -10.52 18.96
N ASP A 34 -2.77 -10.63 18.06
CA ASP A 34 -4.02 -9.86 18.16
C ASP A 34 -4.82 -10.20 19.44
N ASN A 35 -4.75 -11.45 19.90
CA ASN A 35 -5.45 -11.91 21.11
C ASN A 35 -4.73 -11.55 22.42
N ASP A 36 -3.40 -11.44 22.41
CA ASP A 36 -2.59 -11.19 23.62
C ASP A 36 -1.42 -10.23 23.31
N PRO A 37 -1.68 -8.96 22.93
CA PRO A 37 -0.63 -8.05 22.52
C PRO A 37 0.21 -7.59 23.71
N PHE A 38 1.53 -7.60 23.55
CA PHE A 38 2.46 -7.04 24.51
C PHE A 38 2.19 -5.55 24.76
N HIS A 39 2.24 -5.13 26.01
CA HIS A 39 2.29 -3.73 26.41
C HIS A 39 3.20 -3.56 27.64
N PRO A 40 4.15 -2.60 27.66
CA PRO A 40 5.18 -2.51 28.70
C PRO A 40 4.65 -2.43 30.14
N THR A 41 3.50 -1.78 30.36
CA THR A 41 2.87 -1.68 31.68
C THR A 41 1.58 -2.50 31.84
N GLN A 42 0.69 -2.50 30.84
CA GLN A 42 -0.62 -3.14 30.92
C GLN A 42 -0.56 -4.66 30.68
N ASN A 43 0.35 -5.14 29.84
CA ASN A 43 0.49 -6.55 29.51
C ASN A 43 1.96 -6.93 29.20
N PRO A 44 2.84 -6.92 30.21
CA PRO A 44 4.27 -7.14 29.99
C PRO A 44 4.61 -8.58 29.56
N ASN A 45 3.66 -9.51 29.66
CA ASN A 45 3.83 -10.91 29.28
C ASN A 45 3.19 -11.24 27.91
N GLY A 46 2.55 -10.26 27.25
CA GLY A 46 1.93 -10.48 25.95
C GLY A 46 2.94 -10.73 24.83
N VAL A 47 2.41 -11.09 23.67
CA VAL A 47 3.16 -11.38 22.44
C VAL A 47 3.75 -10.09 21.86
N ILE A 48 5.06 -10.09 21.62
CA ILE A 48 5.76 -8.98 20.96
C ILE A 48 5.66 -9.13 19.44
N GLN A 49 5.22 -8.08 18.75
CA GLN A 49 5.12 -8.08 17.30
C GLN A 49 6.52 -8.00 16.65
N MET A 50 6.89 -9.05 15.93
CA MET A 50 8.13 -9.13 15.14
C MET A 50 7.89 -9.61 13.70
N GLY A 51 6.62 -9.79 13.31
CA GLY A 51 6.23 -10.28 11.98
C GLY A 51 5.87 -9.18 10.97
N LEU A 52 5.76 -7.92 11.40
CA LEU A 52 5.40 -6.80 10.52
C LEU A 52 6.65 -6.01 10.08
N ALA A 53 6.81 -5.86 8.76
CA ALA A 53 7.86 -5.02 8.18
C ALA A 53 7.43 -3.54 8.17
N GLU A 54 7.59 -2.86 9.30
CA GLU A 54 7.28 -1.44 9.47
C GLU A 54 8.51 -0.63 9.91
N ASN A 55 8.64 0.61 9.45
CA ASN A 55 9.72 1.51 9.85
C ASN A 55 9.19 2.71 10.66
N GLN A 56 9.34 2.63 11.98
CA GLN A 56 9.02 3.72 12.91
C GLN A 56 10.26 4.54 13.32
N LEU A 57 11.46 4.20 12.83
CA LEU A 57 12.74 4.75 13.31
C LEU A 57 12.99 6.22 12.94
N SER A 58 12.18 6.78 12.05
CA SER A 58 12.41 8.12 11.48
C SER A 58 11.18 9.03 11.53
N PHE A 59 10.16 8.68 12.32
CA PHE A 59 8.96 9.51 12.47
C PHE A 59 9.29 10.89 13.02
N ASP A 60 10.22 10.99 13.97
CA ASP A 60 10.62 12.27 14.56
C ASP A 60 11.17 13.26 13.52
N LEU A 61 11.85 12.77 12.48
CA LEU A 61 12.37 13.59 11.39
C LEU A 61 11.24 14.19 10.54
N ILE A 62 10.24 13.37 10.21
CA ILE A 62 9.07 13.78 9.41
C ILE A 62 8.19 14.72 10.22
N GLU A 63 7.92 14.42 11.50
CA GLU A 63 7.17 15.29 12.40
C GLU A 63 7.81 16.68 12.54
N LYS A 64 9.12 16.74 12.81
CA LYS A 64 9.88 18.00 12.87
C LYS A 64 9.81 18.76 11.56
N TRP A 65 9.83 18.06 10.43
CA TRP A 65 9.71 18.70 9.12
C TRP A 65 8.31 19.29 8.91
N ILE A 66 7.25 18.54 9.21
CA ILE A 66 5.86 19.02 9.08
C ILE A 66 5.65 20.27 9.93
N MET A 67 6.09 20.25 11.19
CA MET A 67 5.96 21.39 12.12
C MET A 67 6.69 22.66 11.62
N LYS A 68 7.81 22.49 10.92
CA LYS A 68 8.57 23.61 10.35
C LYS A 68 8.04 24.09 8.99
N ASN A 69 7.19 23.31 8.34
CA ASN A 69 6.70 23.57 6.98
C ASN A 69 5.16 23.55 6.92
N PRO A 70 4.47 24.47 7.62
CA PRO A 70 3.00 24.44 7.72
C PRO A 70 2.32 24.57 6.35
N LEU A 71 2.93 25.25 5.37
CA LEU A 71 2.39 25.40 4.02
C LEU A 71 2.30 24.07 3.22
N ALA A 72 2.99 23.01 3.66
CA ALA A 72 3.10 21.76 2.91
C ALA A 72 1.86 20.85 2.99
N SER A 73 0.87 21.18 3.83
CA SER A 73 -0.36 20.40 3.97
C SER A 73 -1.59 21.30 3.91
N ILE A 74 -2.59 20.90 3.12
CA ILE A 74 -3.90 21.58 3.05
C ILE A 74 -4.69 21.49 4.37
N CYS A 75 -4.25 20.65 5.31
CA CYS A 75 -4.85 20.50 6.63
C CYS A 75 -4.32 21.50 7.67
N THR A 76 -3.46 22.46 7.27
CA THR A 76 -2.99 23.54 8.14
C THR A 76 -3.67 24.87 7.78
N ARG A 77 -3.61 25.84 8.71
CA ARG A 77 -4.17 27.17 8.49
C ARG A 77 -3.50 27.91 7.33
N GLU A 78 -2.20 27.69 7.14
CA GLU A 78 -1.40 28.32 6.11
C GLU A 78 -1.61 27.63 4.74
N GLY A 79 -1.70 26.30 4.72
CA GLY A 79 -1.80 25.50 3.49
C GLY A 79 -3.22 25.37 2.92
N VAL A 80 -4.27 25.65 3.71
CA VAL A 80 -5.68 25.56 3.27
C VAL A 80 -6.00 26.39 2.02
N LYS A 81 -5.18 27.40 1.71
CA LYS A 81 -5.31 28.20 0.47
C LYS A 81 -5.22 27.35 -0.80
N ALA A 82 -4.47 26.25 -0.78
CA ALA A 82 -4.36 25.32 -1.90
C ALA A 82 -5.48 24.26 -1.92
N PHE A 83 -6.38 24.23 -0.92
CA PHE A 83 -7.38 23.17 -0.78
C PHE A 83 -8.23 22.99 -2.03
N LYS A 84 -8.76 24.09 -2.59
CA LYS A 84 -9.63 24.02 -3.78
C LYS A 84 -8.92 23.37 -4.96
N ASP A 85 -7.66 23.73 -5.19
CA ASP A 85 -6.87 23.23 -6.32
C ASP A 85 -6.54 21.75 -6.14
N ILE A 86 -6.19 21.33 -4.91
CA ILE A 86 -5.86 19.93 -4.60
C ILE A 86 -7.12 19.05 -4.57
N ALA A 87 -8.22 19.52 -3.98
CA ALA A 87 -9.42 18.71 -3.78
C ALA A 87 -10.15 18.35 -5.08
N ILE A 88 -10.04 19.19 -6.11
CA ILE A 88 -10.67 18.94 -7.43
C ILE A 88 -9.72 18.28 -8.42
N PHE A 89 -8.43 18.17 -8.08
CA PHE A 89 -7.43 17.58 -8.96
C PHE A 89 -7.73 16.09 -9.15
N GLN A 90 -7.93 15.70 -10.40
CA GLN A 90 -8.36 14.35 -10.78
C GLN A 90 -7.58 13.77 -11.96
N ASP A 91 -6.53 14.46 -12.42
CA ASP A 91 -5.70 13.96 -13.50
C ASP A 91 -4.94 12.72 -13.04
N TYR A 92 -5.11 11.61 -13.75
CA TYR A 92 -4.48 10.33 -13.42
C TYR A 92 -2.95 10.38 -13.54
N HIS A 93 -2.38 11.35 -14.26
CA HIS A 93 -0.93 11.54 -14.28
C HIS A 93 -0.41 12.00 -12.92
N GLY A 94 -1.25 12.58 -12.07
CA GLY A 94 -0.81 13.16 -10.81
C GLY A 94 -0.20 14.54 -10.95
N LEU A 95 -0.08 15.22 -9.80
CA LEU A 95 0.50 16.55 -9.73
C LEU A 95 1.92 16.54 -10.33
N PRO A 96 2.24 17.45 -11.29
CA PRO A 96 3.56 17.53 -11.88
C PRO A 96 4.67 17.68 -10.83
N GLU A 97 4.44 18.49 -9.78
CA GLU A 97 5.36 18.71 -8.67
C GLU A 97 5.65 17.42 -7.91
N PHE A 98 4.61 16.59 -7.72
CA PHE A 98 4.74 15.30 -7.05
C PHE A 98 5.59 14.33 -7.87
N ARG A 99 5.29 14.15 -9.17
CA ARG A 99 6.09 13.28 -10.05
C ARG A 99 7.55 13.71 -10.13
N ASN A 100 7.79 15.02 -10.25
CA ASN A 100 9.14 15.58 -10.24
C ASN A 100 9.87 15.29 -8.90
N ALA A 101 9.19 15.41 -7.77
CA ALA A 101 9.76 15.10 -6.47
C ALA A 101 10.11 13.61 -6.33
N VAL A 102 9.23 12.71 -6.77
CA VAL A 102 9.47 11.26 -6.77
C VAL A 102 10.67 10.91 -7.64
N ALA A 103 10.74 11.42 -8.89
CA ALA A 103 11.87 11.20 -9.79
C ALA A 103 13.21 11.59 -9.16
N LYS A 104 13.26 12.79 -8.55
CA LYS A 104 14.46 13.29 -7.85
C LYS A 104 14.80 12.45 -6.63
N PHE A 105 13.81 12.02 -5.87
CA PHE A 105 14.02 11.19 -4.69
C PHE A 105 14.57 9.80 -5.07
N MET A 106 14.02 9.15 -6.10
CA MET A 106 14.54 7.89 -6.62
C MET A 106 15.98 8.03 -7.12
N GLY A 107 16.30 9.11 -7.83
CA GLY A 107 17.68 9.44 -8.22
C GLY A 107 18.61 9.55 -7.00
N LYS A 108 18.19 10.29 -5.97
CA LYS A 108 18.95 10.46 -4.73
C LYS A 108 19.21 9.14 -4.01
N VAL A 109 18.19 8.27 -3.90
CA VAL A 109 18.32 6.93 -3.30
C VAL A 109 19.32 6.05 -4.08
N ARG A 110 19.46 6.27 -5.39
CA ARG A 110 20.49 5.62 -6.23
C ARG A 110 21.83 6.34 -6.25
N GLY A 111 22.05 7.30 -5.33
CA GLY A 111 23.29 8.08 -5.27
C GLY A 111 23.50 8.98 -6.48
N ASN A 112 22.42 9.43 -7.12
CA ASN A 112 22.41 10.26 -8.33
C ASN A 112 23.19 9.68 -9.53
N ARG A 113 23.37 8.35 -9.57
CA ARG A 113 24.04 7.66 -10.69
C ARG A 113 23.13 7.46 -11.90
N VAL A 114 21.82 7.62 -11.70
CA VAL A 114 20.78 7.51 -12.71
C VAL A 114 19.73 8.60 -12.50
N THR A 115 19.06 8.98 -13.57
CA THR A 115 17.94 9.91 -13.55
C THR A 115 16.66 9.18 -13.98
N PHE A 116 15.53 9.69 -13.53
CA PHE A 116 14.21 9.19 -13.88
C PHE A 116 13.43 10.31 -14.56
N ASP A 117 12.82 9.99 -15.71
CA ASP A 117 11.93 10.90 -16.41
C ASP A 117 10.58 10.98 -15.65
N PRO A 118 10.18 12.17 -15.14
CA PRO A 118 8.93 12.31 -14.39
C PRO A 118 7.69 12.02 -15.23
N ASP A 119 7.75 12.08 -16.57
CA ASP A 119 6.62 11.73 -17.44
C ASP A 119 6.42 10.22 -17.58
N ARG A 120 7.37 9.42 -17.05
CA ARG A 120 7.28 7.96 -16.97
C ARG A 120 6.90 7.46 -15.58
N ILE A 121 6.58 8.36 -14.65
CA ILE A 121 6.12 8.00 -13.29
C ILE A 121 4.60 7.94 -13.30
N VAL A 122 4.07 6.75 -13.04
CA VAL A 122 2.64 6.47 -12.89
C VAL A 122 2.35 6.03 -11.46
N MET A 123 1.28 6.57 -10.87
CA MET A 123 0.85 6.25 -9.52
C MET A 123 -0.07 5.03 -9.51
N ALA A 124 -0.07 4.29 -8.40
CA ALA A 124 -0.97 3.17 -8.15
C ALA A 124 -1.36 3.14 -6.66
N GLY A 125 -2.25 2.21 -6.28
CA GLY A 125 -2.62 1.94 -4.88
C GLY A 125 -1.49 1.30 -4.08
N GLY A 126 -0.40 2.02 -3.86
CA GLY A 126 0.82 1.50 -3.25
C GLY A 126 1.53 0.46 -4.11
N ALA A 127 2.51 -0.24 -3.52
CA ALA A 127 3.23 -1.31 -4.20
C ALA A 127 2.33 -2.51 -4.55
N THR A 128 1.30 -2.78 -3.73
CA THR A 128 0.30 -3.84 -3.99
C THR A 128 -0.44 -3.59 -5.31
N GLY A 129 -1.05 -2.41 -5.46
CA GLY A 129 -1.74 -2.06 -6.71
C GLY A 129 -0.79 -1.91 -7.90
N ALA A 130 0.45 -1.46 -7.68
CA ALA A 130 1.45 -1.38 -8.75
C ALA A 130 1.85 -2.77 -9.29
N ASN A 131 2.03 -3.76 -8.40
CA ASN A 131 2.34 -5.14 -8.78
C ASN A 131 1.18 -5.79 -9.55
N GLU A 132 -0.06 -5.60 -9.11
CA GLU A 132 -1.22 -6.11 -9.84
C GLU A 132 -1.36 -5.43 -11.22
N LEU A 133 -1.23 -4.10 -11.29
CA LEU A 133 -1.32 -3.34 -12.53
C LEU A 133 -0.29 -3.80 -13.56
N ILE A 134 0.97 -3.99 -13.16
CA ILE A 134 2.01 -4.42 -14.11
C ILE A 134 1.78 -5.85 -14.61
N MET A 135 1.21 -6.73 -13.78
CA MET A 135 0.82 -8.08 -14.22
C MET A 135 -0.27 -8.01 -15.29
N PHE A 136 -1.29 -7.17 -15.11
CA PHE A 136 -2.32 -6.95 -16.13
C PHE A 136 -1.77 -6.35 -17.44
N CYS A 137 -0.71 -5.54 -17.38
CA CYS A 137 -0.10 -4.96 -18.57
C CYS A 137 0.80 -5.93 -19.35
N LEU A 138 1.34 -6.97 -18.70
CA LEU A 138 2.41 -7.79 -19.27
C LEU A 138 2.01 -9.24 -19.58
N ALA A 139 0.87 -9.71 -19.09
CA ALA A 139 0.47 -11.10 -19.18
C ALA A 139 -1.05 -11.26 -19.32
N ASP A 140 -1.46 -12.24 -20.12
CA ASP A 140 -2.85 -12.67 -20.22
C ASP A 140 -3.16 -13.80 -19.24
N ARG A 141 -4.44 -14.11 -19.09
CA ARG A 141 -4.88 -15.24 -18.27
C ARG A 141 -4.30 -16.56 -18.82
N GLY A 142 -3.46 -17.20 -18.02
CA GLY A 142 -2.83 -18.49 -18.35
C GLY A 142 -1.32 -18.38 -18.55
N ASP A 143 -0.80 -17.16 -18.71
CA ASP A 143 0.64 -16.88 -18.70
C ASP A 143 1.21 -17.00 -17.27
N ALA A 144 2.54 -16.98 -17.17
CA ALA A 144 3.26 -17.16 -15.90
C ALA A 144 4.44 -16.18 -15.76
N PHE A 145 4.76 -15.86 -14.50
CA PHE A 145 5.95 -15.08 -14.11
C PHE A 145 6.96 -15.96 -13.35
N LEU A 146 8.24 -15.66 -13.51
CA LEU A 146 9.30 -16.26 -12.68
C LEU A 146 9.55 -15.39 -11.45
N VAL A 147 9.52 -15.99 -10.27
CA VAL A 147 9.79 -15.32 -8.99
C VAL A 147 10.82 -16.12 -8.19
N PRO A 148 12.00 -15.56 -7.87
CA PRO A 148 13.01 -16.25 -7.06
C PRO A 148 12.51 -16.53 -5.64
N SER A 149 12.80 -17.70 -5.10
CA SER A 149 12.47 -18.07 -3.71
C SER A 149 13.62 -17.79 -2.73
N PRO A 150 13.35 -17.33 -1.49
CA PRO A 150 12.04 -16.92 -0.95
C PRO A 150 11.61 -15.53 -1.46
N TYR A 151 10.31 -15.28 -1.50
CA TYR A 151 9.72 -14.01 -1.94
C TYR A 151 8.63 -13.51 -0.98
N TYR A 152 8.13 -12.31 -1.25
CA TYR A 152 7.06 -11.67 -0.48
C TYR A 152 5.71 -12.40 -0.64
N PRO A 153 5.07 -12.88 0.44
CA PRO A 153 3.94 -13.81 0.35
C PRO A 153 2.56 -13.20 0.06
N ALA A 154 2.40 -11.88 -0.02
CA ALA A 154 1.08 -11.25 -0.16
C ALA A 154 0.54 -11.19 -1.59
#